data_AF-A0A119A8H3-F1
#
_entry.id   AF-A0A119A8H3-F1
#
_cell.length_a   1.000
_cell.length_b   1.000
_cell.length_c   1.000
_cell.angle_alpha   90.00
_cell.angle_beta   90.00
_cell.angle_gamma   90.00
#
_symmetry.space_group_name_H-M   'P 1'
#
loop_
_entity.id
_entity.type
_entity.pdbx_description
1 polymer ?
#
loop_
_entity_poly.entity_id
_entity_poly.type
_entity_poly.pdbx_seq_one_letter_code
_entity_poly.pdbx_strand_id
1 'polypeptide(L)' 'MLLDTTEMKLDIVQIQKKLENQGKNIELVFSYLDELTDKKEAEKPRTKIGFKK' A
#
# COMPACT_ATOMS: atom_id res chain seq x y z
N MET A 1 -3.40 34.66 -19.74
CA MET A 1 -4.77 34.08 -19.75
C MET A 1 -4.83 32.70 -20.37
N LEU A 2 -4.62 32.51 -21.69
CA LEU A 2 -4.63 31.15 -22.30
C LEU A 2 -3.49 30.25 -21.79
N LEU A 3 -2.29 30.82 -21.63
CA LEU A 3 -1.13 30.13 -21.06
C LEU A 3 -1.43 29.64 -19.64
N ASP A 4 -1.94 30.54 -18.79
CA ASP A 4 -2.30 30.26 -17.40
C ASP A 4 -3.37 29.14 -17.29
N THR A 5 -4.36 29.12 -18.19
CA THR A 5 -5.35 28.02 -18.23
C THR A 5 -4.78 26.70 -18.72
N THR A 6 -3.71 26.73 -19.50
CA THR A 6 -3.02 25.52 -20.01
C THR A 6 -2.11 24.94 -18.93
N GLU A 7 -1.37 25.77 -18.21
CA GLU A 7 -0.57 25.39 -17.05
C GLU A 7 -1.44 24.78 -15.95
N MET A 8 -2.58 25.42 -15.64
CA MET A 8 -3.53 24.88 -14.66
C MET A 8 -4.08 23.50 -15.05
N LYS A 9 -4.33 23.26 -16.34
CA LYS A 9 -4.74 21.92 -16.83
C LYS A 9 -3.61 20.90 -16.69
N LEU A 10 -2.36 21.31 -16.93
CA LEU A 10 -1.21 20.42 -16.78
C LEU A 10 -1.04 19.98 -15.32
N ASP A 11 -1.18 20.90 -14.37
CA ASP A 11 -1.12 20.61 -12.94
C ASP A 11 -2.23 19.65 -12.51
N ILE A 12 -3.47 19.85 -13.01
CA ILE A 12 -4.58 18.92 -12.76
C ILE A 12 -4.26 17.51 -13.24
N VAL A 13 -3.71 17.36 -14.45
CA VAL A 13 -3.32 16.06 -15.01
C VAL A 13 -2.22 15.40 -14.18
N GLN A 14 -1.25 16.17 -13.71
CA GLN A 14 -0.19 15.66 -12.84
C GLN A 14 -0.74 15.17 -11.49
N ILE A 15 -1.67 15.91 -10.88
CA ILE A 15 -2.35 15.53 -9.63
C ILE A 15 -3.13 14.23 -9.84
N GLN A 16 -3.90 14.12 -10.93
CA GLN A 16 -4.66 12.91 -11.25
C GLN A 16 -3.75 11.69 -11.40
N LYS A 17 -2.64 11.82 -12.12
CA LYS A 17 -1.66 10.74 -12.29
C LYS A 17 -1.03 10.33 -10.95
N LYS A 18 -0.73 11.29 -10.07
CA LYS A 18 -0.19 11.01 -8.73
C LYS A 18 -1.20 10.25 -7.87
N LEU A 19 -2.47 10.65 -7.91
CA LEU A 19 -3.55 9.98 -7.18
C LEU A 19 -3.79 8.55 -7.67
N GLU A 20 -3.79 8.32 -8.99
CA GLU A 20 -3.92 6.97 -9.57
C GLU A 20 -2.79 6.05 -9.10
N ASN A 21 -1.54 6.54 -9.12
CA ASN A 21 -0.39 5.78 -8.64
C ASN A 21 -0.46 5.49 -7.14
N GLN A 22 -0.95 6.44 -6.33
CA GLN A 22 -1.16 6.22 -4.90
C GLN A 22 -2.17 5.10 -4.66
N GLY A 23 -3.27 5.03 -5.43
CA GLY A 23 -4.24 3.94 -5.35
C GLY A 23 -3.59 2.57 -5.59
N LYS A 24 -2.80 2.44 -6.66
CA LYS A 24 -2.06 1.20 -6.99
C LYS A 24 -1.05 0.81 -5.91
N ASN A 25 -0.34 1.78 -5.35
CA ASN A 25 0.62 1.53 -4.27
C ASN A 25 -0.07 1.05 -2.99
N ILE A 26 -1.24 1.63 -2.67
CA ILE A 26 -2.03 1.22 -1.51
C ILE A 26 -2.55 -0.21 -1.69
N GLU A 27 -3.06 -0.54 -2.87
CA GLU A 27 -3.50 -1.90 -3.21
C GLU A 27 -2.37 -2.93 -3.00
N LEU A 28 -1.17 -2.64 -3.52
CA LEU A 28 0.00 -3.50 -3.33
C LEU A 28 0.36 -3.70 -1.85
N VAL A 29 0.33 -2.63 -1.05
CA VAL A 29 0.58 -2.71 0.39
C VAL A 29 -0.45 -3.60 1.08
N PHE A 30 -1.74 -3.46 0.74
CA PHE A 30 -2.78 -4.32 1.29
C PHE A 30 -2.59 -5.79 0.90
N SER A 31 -2.32 -6.09 -0.38
CA SER A 31 -2.03 -7.47 -0.81
C SER A 31 -0.88 -8.09 -0.02
N TYR A 32 0.18 -7.31 0.27
CA TYR A 32 1.29 -7.81 1.08
C TYR A 32 0.90 -8.06 2.54
N LEU A 33 0.06 -7.21 3.13
CA LEU A 33 -0.45 -7.40 4.49
C LEU A 33 -1.35 -8.63 4.61
N ASP A 34 -2.17 -8.89 3.59
CA ASP A 34 -3.00 -10.09 3.52
C ASP A 34 -2.12 -11.35 3.46
N GLU A 35 -1.11 -11.38 2.58
CA GLU A 35 -0.16 -12.50 2.50
C GLU A 35 0.58 -12.77 3.84
N LEU A 36 0.96 -11.72 4.57
CA LEU A 36 1.60 -11.87 5.88
C LEU A 36 0.63 -12.39 6.95
N THR A 37 -0.65 -12.04 6.84
CA THR A 37 -1.69 -12.48 7.78
C THR A 37 -2.01 -13.95 7.53
N ASP A 38 -2.20 -14.35 6.28
CA ASP A 38 -2.41 -15.74 5.88
C ASP A 38 -1.28 -16.67 6.36
N LYS A 39 -0.02 -16.22 6.23
CA LYS A 39 1.15 -16.96 6.72
C LYS A 39 1.10 -17.16 8.24
N LYS A 40 0.65 -16.17 9.01
CA LYS A 40 0.51 -16.28 10.47
C LYS A 40 -0.60 -17.23 10.89
N GLU A 41 -1.72 -17.27 10.17
CA GLU A 41 -2.80 -18.22 10.47
C GLU A 41 -2.39 -19.67 10.18
N ALA A 42 -1.54 -19.90 9.18
CA ALA A 42 -0.97 -21.20 8.87
C ALA A 42 0.19 -21.63 9.81
N GLU A 43 0.74 -20.72 10.61
CA GLU A 43 1.87 -21.03 11.48
C GLU A 43 1.46 -21.87 12.69
N LYS A 44 2.13 -23.01 12.85
CA LYS A 44 1.95 -23.86 14.03
C LYS A 44 2.37 -23.10 15.29
N PRO A 45 1.64 -23.26 16.41
CA PRO A 45 2.01 -22.62 17.67
C PRO A 45 3.45 -22.96 18.04
N ARG A 46 4.25 -21.92 18.29
CA ARG A 46 5.66 -22.06 18.64
C ARG A 46 5.82 -22.96 19.87
N THR A 47 6.72 -23.94 19.79
CA THR A 47 7.09 -24.77 20.93
C THR A 47 7.58 -23.86 22.06
N LYS A 48 6.83 -23.84 23.16
CA LYS A 48 7.18 -23.03 24.33
C LYS A 48 8.52 -23.52 24.87
N ILE A 49 9.52 -22.66 24.85
CA ILE A 49 10.80 -22.87 25.54
C ILE A 49 10.71 -22.18 26.88
N GLY A 50 10.64 -22.97 27.94
CA GLY A 50 10.58 -22.50 29.32
C GLY A 50 11.22 -23.53 30.23
N PHE A 51 11.82 -23.08 31.32
CA PHE A 51 12.44 -23.95 32.31
C PHE A 51 11.33 -24.70 33.06
N LYS A 52 11.37 -26.04 33.07
CA LYS A 52 10.54 -26.85 33.97
C LYS A 52 11.10 -26.67 35.38
N LYS A 53 10.28 -26.10 36.28
CA LYS A 53 10.58 -26.08 37.71
C LYS A 53 10.29 -27.44 38.33
#